data_AF-A0A378MWI7-F1
#
_entry.id   AF-A0A378MWI7-F1
#
_cell.length_a   1.000
_cell.length_b   1.000
_cell.length_c   1.000
_cell.angle_alpha   90.00
_cell.angle_beta   90.00
_cell.angle_gamma   90.00
#
_symmetry.space_group_name_H-M   'P 1'
#
loop_
_entity.id
_entity.type
_entity.pdbx_description
1 polymer ?
#
loop_
_entity_poly.entity_id
_entity_poly.type
_entity_poly.pdbx_seq_one_letter_code
_entity_poly.pdbx_strand_id
1 'polypeptide(L)' 'MAKTLRISSRAQNDIEEILASVIEYTGFESSGIRLQEDIYQKFETIAYMPSAAGRLREDGTREAFTRRYRIVYTN' A
#
# COMPACT_ATOMS: atom_id res chain seq x y z
N MET A 1 -14.83 13.71 4.47
CA MET A 1 -14.94 13.10 3.11
C MET A 1 -13.63 12.41 2.81
N ALA A 2 -13.66 11.25 2.14
CA ALA A 2 -12.44 10.57 1.72
C ALA A 2 -11.68 11.43 0.70
N LYS A 3 -10.35 11.46 0.80
CA LYS A 3 -9.49 12.12 -0.18
C LYS A 3 -9.43 11.31 -1.47
N THR A 4 -9.18 11.98 -2.59
CA THR A 4 -8.89 11.30 -3.85
C THR A 4 -7.54 10.59 -3.74
N LEU A 5 -7.57 9.25 -3.83
CA LEU A 5 -6.35 8.44 -3.90
C LEU A 5 -5.67 8.62 -5.27
N ARG A 6 -4.35 8.88 -5.26
CA ARG A 6 -3.51 8.87 -6.45
C ARG A 6 -2.30 7.98 -6.21
N ILE A 7 -2.12 7.01 -7.08
CA ILE A 7 -0.98 6.08 -7.04
C ILE A 7 0.05 6.57 -8.06
N SER A 8 1.30 6.77 -7.63
CA SER A 8 2.38 7.14 -8.55
C SER A 8 2.79 5.95 -9.41
N SER A 9 3.36 6.20 -10.60
CA SER A 9 3.85 5.11 -11.45
C SER A 9 4.89 4.23 -10.75
N ARG A 10 5.73 4.83 -9.88
CA ARG A 10 6.66 4.07 -9.05
C ARG A 10 5.93 3.14 -8.08
N ALA A 11 4.93 3.65 -7.37
CA ALA A 11 4.16 2.82 -6.44
C ALA A 11 3.39 1.70 -7.15
N GLN A 12 2.91 1.96 -8.37
CA GLN A 12 2.27 0.94 -9.20
C GLN A 12 3.26 -0.18 -9.57
N ASN A 13 4.48 0.17 -10.01
CA ASN A 13 5.53 -0.81 -10.29
C ASN A 13 5.93 -1.59 -9.03
N ASP A 14 6.08 -0.91 -7.89
CA ASP A 14 6.40 -1.56 -6.61
C ASP A 14 5.33 -2.61 -6.25
N ILE A 15 4.04 -2.30 -6.46
CA ILE A 15 2.94 -3.25 -6.24
C ILE A 15 3.07 -4.45 -7.18
N GLU A 16 3.29 -4.23 -8.48
CA GLU A 16 3.41 -5.31 -9.46
C GLU A 16 4.56 -6.26 -9.16
N GLU A 17 5.74 -5.71 -8.82
CA GLU A 17 6.92 -6.49 -8.44
C GLU A 17 6.69 -7.30 -7.15
N ILE A 18 6.06 -6.68 -6.15
CA ILE A 18 5.71 -7.34 -4.88
C ILE A 18 4.75 -8.51 -5.11
N LEU A 19 3.71 -8.30 -5.92
CA LEU A 19 2.72 -9.34 -6.20
C LEU A 19 3.34 -10.50 -6.98
N ALA A 20 4.13 -10.20 -8.02
CA ALA A 20 4.83 -11.21 -8.80
C ALA A 20 5.78 -12.05 -7.91
N SER A 21 6.57 -11.39 -7.06
CA SER A 21 7.49 -12.07 -6.14
C SER A 21 6.77 -12.97 -5.14
N VAL A 22 5.64 -12.51 -4.58
CA VAL A 22 4.85 -13.34 -3.65
C VAL A 22 4.25 -14.55 -4.34
N ILE A 23 3.72 -14.40 -5.56
CA ILE A 23 3.18 -15.51 -6.34
C ILE A 23 4.27 -16.53 -6.67
N GLU A 24 5.45 -16.05 -7.08
CA GLU A 24 6.60 -16.91 -7.36
C GLU A 24 7.07 -17.67 -6.12
N TYR A 25 7.19 -16.98 -4.99
CA TYR A 25 7.66 -17.59 -3.74
C TYR A 25 6.67 -18.63 -3.19
N THR A 26 5.37 -18.36 -3.24
CA THR A 26 4.36 -19.28 -2.68
C THR A 26 3.93 -20.37 -3.66
N GLY A 27 4.08 -20.13 -4.97
CA GLY A 27 3.54 -20.98 -6.02
C GLY A 27 2.03 -20.85 -6.22
N PHE A 28 1.37 -19.87 -5.59
CA PHE A 28 -0.09 -19.70 -5.64
C PHE A 28 -0.50 -18.27 -6.01
N GLU A 29 -1.23 -18.11 -7.11
CA GLU A 29 -1.82 -16.83 -7.53
C GLU A 29 -2.73 -16.22 -6.44
N SER A 30 -3.45 -17.07 -5.71
CA SER A 30 -4.31 -16.63 -4.60
C SER A 30 -3.55 -15.90 -3.48
N SER A 31 -2.25 -16.12 -3.33
CA SER A 31 -1.42 -15.36 -2.39
C SER A 31 -1.23 -13.91 -2.85
N GLY A 32 -1.02 -13.70 -4.16
CA GLY A 32 -0.96 -12.37 -4.76
C GLY A 32 -2.27 -11.61 -4.63
N ILE A 33 -3.40 -12.26 -4.98
CA ILE A 33 -4.74 -11.65 -4.89
C ILE A 33 -5.02 -11.15 -3.46
N ARG A 34 -4.83 -11.99 -2.44
CA ARG A 34 -5.06 -11.59 -1.04
C ARG A 34 -4.18 -10.41 -0.62
N LEU A 35 -2.91 -10.42 -1.04
CA LEU A 35 -2.00 -9.32 -0.74
C LEU A 35 -2.42 -8.01 -1.42
N GLN A 36 -2.87 -8.09 -2.68
CA GLN A 36 -3.40 -6.93 -3.39
C GLN A 36 -4.62 -6.35 -2.67
N GLU A 37 -5.57 -7.20 -2.26
CA GLU A 37 -6.74 -6.78 -1.49
C GLU A 37 -6.34 -6.06 -0.19
N ASP A 38 -5.39 -6.60 0.57
CA ASP A 38 -4.90 -5.99 1.81
C ASP A 38 -4.22 -4.63 1.57
N ILE A 39 -3.50 -4.48 0.45
CA ILE A 39 -2.86 -3.23 0.06
C ILE A 39 -3.92 -2.17 -0.26
N TYR A 40 -4.90 -2.52 -1.09
CA TYR A 40 -5.94 -1.58 -1.52
C TYR A 40 -6.90 -1.22 -0.38
N GLN A 41 -7.25 -2.16 0.50
CA GLN A 41 -8.00 -1.84 1.72
C GLN A 41 -7.25 -0.85 2.61
N LYS A 42 -5.92 -0.97 2.68
CA LYS A 42 -5.10 -0.01 3.41
C LYS A 42 -5.07 1.36 2.73
N PHE A 43 -5.06 1.42 1.40
CA PHE A 43 -5.21 2.68 0.66
C PHE A 43 -6.54 3.37 0.95
N GLU A 44 -7.65 2.64 0.99
CA GLU A 44 -8.95 3.20 1.35
C GLU A 44 -8.95 3.78 2.77
N THR A 45 -8.31 3.08 3.72
CA THR A 45 -8.14 3.59 5.09
C THR A 45 -7.32 4.88 5.12
N ILE A 46 -6.23 4.95 4.33
CA ILE A 46 -5.39 6.15 4.19
C ILE A 46 -6.19 7.28 3.55
N ALA A 47 -6.96 7.03 2.50
CA ALA A 47 -7.78 8.03 1.84
C ALA A 47 -8.86 8.60 2.77
N TYR A 48 -9.45 7.75 3.62
CA TYR A 48 -10.49 8.15 4.57
C TYR A 48 -9.94 8.95 5.76
N MET A 49 -8.83 8.51 6.36
CA MET A 49 -8.22 9.16 7.53
C MET A 49 -6.68 9.26 7.42
N PRO A 50 -6.15 10.11 6.52
CA PRO A 50 -4.71 10.13 6.21
C PRO A 50 -3.82 10.38 7.42
N SER A 51 -4.23 11.26 8.34
CA SER A 51 -3.44 11.60 9.51
C SER A 51 -3.44 10.51 10.59
N ALA A 52 -4.52 9.72 10.68
CA ALA A 52 -4.66 8.65 11.67
C ALA A 52 -4.18 7.28 11.15
N ALA A 53 -4.24 7.06 9.83
CA ALA A 53 -3.86 5.80 9.20
C ALA A 53 -2.36 5.51 9.22
N GLY A 54 -1.51 6.53 9.46
CA GLY A 54 -0.06 6.43 9.40
C GLY A 54 0.68 7.52 10.20
N ARG A 55 1.95 7.26 10.49
CA ARG A 55 2.84 8.10 11.29
C ARG A 55 3.57 9.11 10.40
N LEU A 56 3.76 10.34 10.90
CA LEU A 56 4.59 11.36 10.24
C LEU A 56 6.07 10.99 10.32
N ARG A 57 6.79 11.15 9.21
CA ARG A 57 8.24 10.92 9.09
C ARG A 57 8.99 12.24 9.17
N GLU A 58 10.30 12.17 9.41
CA GLU A 58 11.19 13.34 9.49
C GLU A 58 11.23 14.13 8.16
N ASP A 59 11.03 13.43 7.04
CA ASP A 59 11.00 14.01 5.68
C ASP A 59 9.64 14.68 5.32
N GLY A 60 8.70 14.74 6.25
CA GLY A 60 7.36 15.32 6.04
C GLY A 60 6.36 14.40 5.33
N THR A 61 6.79 13.21 4.87
CA THR A 61 5.88 12.17 4.37
C THR A 61 5.24 11.41 5.53
N ARG A 62 4.30 10.51 5.21
CA ARG A 62 3.69 9.59 6.17
C ARG A 62 3.94 8.15 5.78
N GLU A 63 4.02 7.29 6.78
CA GLU A 63 4.08 5.84 6.58
C GLU A 63 2.94 5.12 7.29
N ALA A 64 2.38 4.16 6.57
CA ALA A 64 1.46 3.18 7.10
C ALA A 64 1.91 1.78 6.70
N PHE A 65 1.47 0.78 7.44
CA PHE A 65 1.87 -0.60 7.20
C PHE A 65 0.65 -1.45 6.88
N THR A 66 0.84 -2.39 5.95
CA THR A 66 -0.06 -3.51 5.74
C THR A 66 0.80 -4.76 5.55
N ARG A 67 0.44 -5.85 6.22
CA ARG A 67 1.30 -7.04 6.32
C ARG A 67 2.72 -6.67 6.76
N ARG A 68 3.73 -6.89 5.90
CA ARG A 68 5.14 -6.53 6.13
C ARG A 68 5.63 -5.41 5.19
N TYR A 69 4.72 -4.76 4.48
CA TYR A 69 5.04 -3.70 3.53
C TYR A 69 4.74 -2.32 4.12
N ARG A 70 5.60 -1.35 3.77
CA ARG A 70 5.46 0.05 4.16
C ARG A 70 4.93 0.85 2.97
N ILE A 71 3.80 1.50 3.18
CA ILE A 71 3.19 2.44 2.24
C ILE A 71 3.62 3.84 2.66
N VAL A 72 4.35 4.53 1.79
CA VAL A 72 4.76 5.93 2.00
C VAL A 72 3.85 6.84 1.19
N TYR A 73 3.29 7.88 1.82
CA TYR A 73 2.31 8.76 1.18
C TYR A 73 2.41 10.20 1.69
N THR A 74 1.85 11.13 0.92
CA THR A 74 1.64 12.53 1.29
C THR A 74 0.16 12.87 1.30
N ASN A 75 -0.19 13.99 1.93
CA ASN A 75 -1.57 14.47 2.05
C ASN A 75 -2.10 15.15 0.80
#